data_AF-A0A7J6EAE5-F1
#
_entry.id   AF-A0A7J6EAE5-F1
#
_cell.length_a   1.000
_cell.length_b   1.000
_cell.length_c   1.000
_cell.angle_alpha   90.00
_cell.angle_beta   90.00
_cell.angle_gamma   90.00
#
_symmetry.space_group_name_H-M   'P 1'
#
loop_
_entity.id
_entity.type
_entity.pdbx_description
1 polymer ?
#
loop_
_entity_poly.entity_id
_entity_poly.type
_entity_poly.pdbx_seq_one_letter_code
_entity_poly.pdbx_strand_id
1 'polypeptide(L)'
;MFVGDKRKQVHFNVQFNTENCEAHCSCGLFQFRGILCKHAISVLLKMEVINVPEKYILQRWRKDLKRCHTRVKVGYYDDWTSNLEAQRYDKLRKKFDEVADLAVVSDEKMMQLWNLLDEIQTKVK
;
A
#
# COMPACT_ATOMS: atom_id res chain seq x y z
N MET A 1 21.25 -35.12 14.46
CA MET A 1 19.98 -35.33 15.18
C MET A 1 19.69 -34.06 15.99
N PHE A 2 18.71 -33.25 15.58
CA PHE A 2 18.37 -32.02 16.31
C PHE A 2 17.48 -32.38 17.50
N VAL A 3 18.00 -32.15 18.70
CA VAL A 3 17.32 -32.39 19.97
C VAL A 3 16.27 -31.30 20.21
N GLY A 4 15.01 -31.73 20.27
CA GLY A 4 13.80 -31.06 20.79
C GLY A 4 13.87 -29.58 21.14
N ASP A 5 13.51 -28.72 20.19
CA ASP A 5 13.10 -27.35 20.49
C ASP A 5 11.66 -27.38 21.03
N LYS A 6 11.52 -27.42 22.36
CA LYS A 6 10.22 -27.36 23.04
C LYS A 6 9.62 -25.98 22.75
N ARG A 7 8.64 -25.90 21.84
CA ARG A 7 7.90 -24.66 21.55
C ARG A 7 7.41 -24.04 22.87
N LYS A 8 8.01 -22.92 23.28
CA LYS A 8 7.56 -22.19 24.47
C LYS A 8 6.12 -21.73 24.23
N GLN A 9 5.20 -22.19 25.08
CA GLN A 9 3.82 -21.73 25.05
C GLN A 9 3.77 -20.32 25.62
N VAL A 10 3.40 -19.35 24.79
CA VAL A 10 3.24 -17.95 25.20
C VAL A 10 1.75 -17.63 25.17
N HIS A 11 1.25 -17.13 26.30
CA HIS A 11 -0.13 -16.68 26.43
C HIS A 11 -0.24 -15.22 25.99
N PHE A 12 -1.22 -14.93 25.15
CA PHE A 12 -1.56 -13.58 24.73
C PHE A 12 -2.97 -13.25 25.20
N ASN A 13 -3.14 -12.08 25.81
CA ASN A 13 -4.44 -11.58 26.18
C ASN A 13 -5.02 -10.76 25.03
N VAL A 14 -6.32 -10.94 24.76
CA VAL A 14 -7.06 -10.15 23.77
C VAL A 14 -8.33 -9.63 24.43
N GLN A 15 -8.42 -8.32 24.55
CA GLN A 15 -9.63 -7.63 24.98
C GLN A 15 -10.45 -7.27 23.75
N PHE A 16 -11.75 -7.54 23.79
CA PHE A 16 -12.67 -7.18 22.72
C PHE A 16 -13.77 -6.26 23.26
N ASN A 17 -13.94 -5.11 22.62
CA ASN A 17 -15.06 -4.20 22.86
C ASN A 17 -16.14 -4.46 21.80
N THR A 18 -17.30 -4.92 22.25
CA THR A 18 -18.46 -5.24 21.40
C THR A 18 -19.15 -4.02 20.82
N GLU A 19 -19.12 -2.86 21.49
CA GLU A 19 -19.80 -1.65 21.03
C GLU A 19 -19.13 -1.08 19.77
N ASN A 20 -17.80 -1.10 19.76
CA ASN A 20 -16.98 -0.49 18.72
C ASN A 20 -16.28 -1.53 17.83
N CYS A 21 -16.58 -2.82 18.00
CA CYS A 21 -15.94 -3.95 17.32
C CYS A 21 -14.40 -3.92 17.41
N GLU A 22 -13.86 -3.57 18.58
CA GLU A 22 -12.43 -3.33 18.75
C GLU A 22 -11.72 -4.49 19.44
N ALA A 23 -10.67 -5.03 18.83
CA ALA A 23 -9.77 -5.98 19.46
C ALA A 23 -8.44 -5.30 19.85
N HIS A 24 -8.04 -5.46 21.11
CA HIS A 24 -6.74 -5.07 21.64
C HIS A 24 -5.98 -6.32 22.10
N CYS A 25 -4.81 -6.60 21.52
CA CYS A 25 -3.99 -7.74 21.90
C CYS A 25 -2.69 -7.30 22.58
N SER A 26 -2.31 -8.00 23.66
CA SER A 26 -1.08 -7.75 24.41
C SER A 26 0.22 -7.92 23.60
N CYS A 27 0.15 -8.52 22.40
CA CYS A 27 1.31 -8.58 21.51
C CYS A 27 1.68 -7.23 20.87
N GLY A 28 0.80 -6.23 20.94
CA GLY A 28 1.08 -4.87 20.49
C GLY A 28 1.23 -4.68 18.98
N LEU A 29 0.99 -5.70 18.14
CA LEU A 29 1.34 -5.64 16.72
C LEU A 29 0.65 -4.48 15.98
N PHE A 30 -0.59 -4.17 16.35
CA PHE A 30 -1.30 -3.05 15.74
C PHE A 30 -0.73 -1.71 16.19
N GLN A 31 -0.34 -1.56 17.46
CA GLN A 31 0.25 -0.35 18.01
C GLN A 31 1.64 -0.08 17.41
N PHE A 32 2.45 -1.13 17.24
CA PHE A 32 3.81 -1.00 16.73
C PHE A 32 3.91 -0.98 15.20
N ARG A 33 3.04 -1.71 14.49
CA ARG A 33 3.13 -1.88 13.03
C ARG A 33 1.88 -1.47 12.26
N GLY A 34 0.78 -1.15 12.96
CA GLY A 34 -0.50 -0.88 12.31
C GLY A 34 -1.11 -2.11 11.63
N ILE A 35 -0.70 -3.32 12.04
CA ILE A 35 -1.16 -4.59 11.46
C ILE A 35 -1.88 -5.39 12.55
N LEU A 36 -3.09 -5.86 12.25
CA LEU A 36 -3.82 -6.77 13.13
C LEU A 36 -3.05 -8.09 13.28
N CYS A 37 -2.79 -8.48 14.52
CA CYS A 37 -2.16 -9.76 14.81
C CYS A 37 -3.14 -10.93 14.61
N LYS A 38 -2.61 -12.13 14.39
CA LYS A 38 -3.41 -13.36 14.32
C LYS A 38 -4.34 -13.54 15.52
N HIS A 39 -3.92 -13.14 16.73
CA HIS A 39 -4.72 -13.29 17.94
C HIS A 39 -5.97 -12.40 17.91
N ALA A 40 -5.81 -11.13 17.52
CA ALA A 40 -6.91 -10.20 17.37
C ALA A 40 -7.86 -10.64 16.24
N ILE A 41 -7.31 -11.10 15.11
CA ILE A 41 -8.11 -11.63 13.98
C ILE A 41 -8.94 -12.84 14.42
N SER A 42 -8.36 -13.79 15.16
CA SER A 42 -9.10 -14.95 15.68
C SER A 42 -10.27 -14.55 16.57
N VAL A 43 -10.11 -13.50 17.40
CA VAL A 43 -11.20 -12.98 18.24
C VAL A 43 -12.26 -12.28 17.41
N LEU A 44 -11.88 -11.47 16.42
CA LEU A 44 -12.83 -10.83 15.50
C LEU A 44 -13.68 -11.86 14.76
N LEU A 45 -13.06 -12.94 14.26
CA LEU A 45 -13.76 -14.05 13.62
C LEU A 45 -14.71 -14.77 14.58
N LYS A 46 -14.28 -14.98 15.84
CA LYS A 46 -15.13 -15.61 16.87
C LYS A 46 -16.33 -14.74 17.24
N MET A 47 -16.19 -13.42 17.16
CA MET A 47 -17.25 -12.46 17.40
C MET A 47 -18.06 -12.14 16.13
N GLU A 48 -17.92 -12.97 15.08
CA GLU A 48 -18.67 -12.86 13.82
C GLU A 48 -18.53 -11.49 13.13
N VAL A 49 -17.41 -10.80 13.35
CA VAL A 49 -17.10 -9.54 12.67
C VAL A 49 -16.66 -9.86 11.23
N ILE A 50 -17.61 -9.73 10.30
CA ILE A 50 -17.41 -10.06 8.87
C ILE A 50 -16.43 -9.09 8.21
N ASN A 51 -16.60 -7.79 8.49
CA ASN A 51 -15.79 -6.72 7.91
C ASN A 51 -14.86 -6.14 8.95
N VAL A 52 -13.59 -5.96 8.57
CA VAL A 52 -12.61 -5.31 9.43
C VAL A 52 -13.03 -3.85 9.65
N PRO A 53 -13.15 -3.38 10.91
CA PRO A 53 -13.49 -1.99 11.20
C PRO A 53 -12.52 -1.01 10.56
N GLU A 54 -13.03 0.13 10.08
CA GLU A 54 -12.24 1.11 9.30
C GLU A 54 -10.98 1.60 10.02
N LYS A 55 -11.02 1.71 11.34
CA LYS A 55 -9.87 2.12 12.17
C LYS A 55 -8.64 1.21 12.00
N TYR A 56 -8.82 -0.05 11.60
CA TYR A 56 -7.72 -0.97 11.32
C TYR A 56 -7.22 -0.89 9.87
N ILE A 57 -7.95 -0.21 8.98
CA ILE A 57 -7.62 -0.01 7.57
C ILE A 57 -6.81 1.28 7.43
N LEU A 58 -5.55 1.23 7.86
CA LEU A 58 -4.66 2.38 7.75
C LEU A 58 -4.33 2.69 6.29
N GLN A 59 -4.21 3.99 5.99
CA GLN A 59 -3.82 4.49 4.67
C GLN A 59 -2.60 3.74 4.13
N ARG A 60 -1.56 3.51 4.94
CA ARG A 60 -0.34 2.77 4.56
C ARG A 60 -0.63 1.42 3.87
N TRP A 61 -1.66 0.70 4.29
CA TRP A 61 -2.01 -0.64 3.78
C TRP A 61 -3.08 -0.62 2.70
N ARG A 62 -3.73 0.52 2.47
CA ARG A 62 -4.72 0.71 1.41
C ARG A 62 -4.10 0.59 0.02
N LYS A 63 -4.77 -0.16 -0.86
CA LYS A 63 -4.39 -0.41 -2.26
C LYS A 63 -5.04 0.56 -3.25
N ASP A 64 -6.17 1.14 -2.87
CA ASP A 64 -6.92 2.17 -3.59
C ASP A 64 -6.13 3.50 -3.72
N LEU A 65 -5.09 3.67 -2.91
CA LEU A 65 -4.24 4.85 -2.94
C LEU A 65 -3.09 4.68 -3.93
N LYS A 66 -3.05 5.54 -4.94
CA LYS A 66 -1.98 5.58 -5.94
C LYS A 66 -0.68 6.08 -5.29
N ARG A 67 0.36 5.24 -5.21
CA ARG A 67 1.69 5.63 -4.73
C ARG A 67 2.74 5.43 -5.81
N CYS A 68 3.84 6.17 -5.76
CA CYS A 68 4.91 6.02 -6.75
C CYS A 68 5.47 4.58 -6.78
N HIS A 69 5.63 3.93 -5.62
CA HIS A 69 6.15 2.56 -5.53
C HIS A 69 5.12 1.48 -5.92
N THR A 70 3.81 1.75 -5.88
CA THR A 70 2.79 0.81 -6.37
C THR A 70 2.76 0.75 -7.90
N ARG A 71 3.56 1.58 -8.58
CA ARG A 71 3.77 1.56 -10.04
C ARG A 71 4.90 0.61 -10.47
N VAL A 72 5.63 0.03 -9.50
CA VAL A 72 6.65 -0.99 -9.81
C VAL A 72 5.93 -2.29 -10.14
N LYS A 73 6.26 -2.87 -11.29
CA LYS A 73 5.72 -4.15 -11.74
C LYS A 73 6.20 -5.26 -10.80
N VAL A 74 5.31 -5.79 -9.95
CA VAL A 74 5.60 -6.95 -9.09
C VAL A 74 4.93 -8.18 -9.70
N GLY A 75 5.71 -9.19 -10.06
CA GLY A 75 5.25 -10.37 -10.81
C GLY A 75 4.42 -11.40 -10.01
N TYR A 76 4.10 -11.14 -8.75
CA TYR A 76 3.46 -12.11 -7.85
C TYR A 76 1.98 -11.79 -7.55
N TYR A 77 1.45 -10.67 -8.05
CA TYR A 77 0.04 -10.31 -7.90
C TYR A 77 -0.58 -10.04 -9.26
N ASP A 78 -1.61 -10.83 -9.53
CA ASP A 78 -2.46 -10.73 -10.70
C ASP A 78 -3.14 -9.34 -10.72
N ASP A 79 -3.23 -8.76 -11.92
CA ASP A 79 -4.20 -7.74 -12.34
C ASP A 79 -3.89 -6.22 -12.18
N TRP A 80 -2.66 -5.78 -11.95
CA TRP A 80 -2.32 -4.38 -12.36
C TRP A 80 -2.14 -4.24 -13.87
N THR A 81 -1.76 -5.33 -14.54
CA THR A 81 -1.62 -5.40 -16.00
C THR A 81 -2.94 -5.29 -16.75
N SER A 82 -4.09 -5.46 -16.08
CA SER A 82 -5.42 -5.45 -16.74
C SER A 82 -6.13 -4.12 -16.61
N ASN A 83 -5.64 -3.23 -15.74
CA ASN A 83 -6.14 -1.87 -15.66
C ASN A 83 -5.68 -1.08 -16.89
N LEU A 84 -6.60 -0.87 -17.84
CA LEU A 84 -6.35 -0.14 -19.08
C LEU A 84 -5.82 1.29 -18.83
N GLU A 85 -6.26 1.94 -17.75
CA GLU A 85 -5.75 3.27 -17.37
C GLU A 85 -4.30 3.19 -16.91
N ALA A 86 -3.92 2.14 -16.18
CA ALA A 86 -2.55 1.92 -15.74
C ALA A 86 -1.61 1.70 -16.94
N GLN A 87 -2.06 0.95 -17.94
CA GLN A 87 -1.31 0.75 -19.19
C GLN A 87 -1.14 2.07 -19.96
N ARG A 88 -2.21 2.87 -20.10
CA ARG A 88 -2.15 4.18 -20.77
C ARG A 88 -1.18 5.12 -20.05
N TYR A 89 -1.25 5.17 -18.71
CA TYR A 89 -0.35 5.96 -17.90
C TYR A 89 1.12 5.50 -18.04
N ASP A 90 1.39 4.20 -18.00
CA ASP A 90 2.76 3.66 -18.15
C ASP A 90 3.38 4.02 -19.50
N LYS A 91 2.59 3.96 -20.59
CA LYS A 91 3.03 4.40 -21.92
C LYS A 91 3.40 5.90 -21.94
N LEU A 92 2.54 6.75 -21.38
CA LEU A 92 2.78 8.19 -21.31
C LEU A 92 4.00 8.51 -20.45
N ARG A 93 4.11 7.86 -19.30
CA ARG A 93 5.23 8.04 -18.38
C ARG A 93 6.56 7.69 -19.04
N LYS A 94 6.67 6.53 -19.71
CA LYS A 94 7.91 6.13 -20.40
C LYS A 94 8.36 7.17 -21.41
N LYS A 95 7.42 7.72 -22.19
CA LYS A 95 7.71 8.79 -23.13
C LYS A 95 8.14 10.09 -22.46
N PHE A 96 7.54 10.41 -21.32
CA PHE A 96 7.97 11.56 -20.54
C PHE A 96 9.37 11.36 -19.95
N ASP A 97 9.65 10.19 -19.36
CA ASP A 97 10.96 9.86 -18.77
C ASP A 97 12.08 9.99 -19.83
N GLU A 98 11.86 9.49 -21.07
CA GLU A 98 12.80 9.67 -22.20
C GLU A 98 13.13 11.15 -22.47
N VAL A 99 12.12 12.03 -22.44
CA VAL A 99 12.30 13.46 -22.72
C VAL A 99 12.91 14.19 -21.51
N ALA A 100 12.53 13.79 -20.30
CA ALA A 100 13.07 14.34 -19.07
C ALA A 100 14.57 14.06 -18.94
N ASP A 101 15.01 12.84 -19.27
CA ASP A 101 16.43 12.46 -19.26
C ASP A 101 17.26 13.32 -20.23
N LEU A 102 16.69 13.70 -21.38
CA LEU A 102 17.34 14.60 -22.35
C LEU A 102 17.36 16.07 -21.87
N ALA A 103 16.31 16.50 -21.18
CA ALA A 103 16.16 17.87 -20.72
C ALA A 103 17.04 18.18 -19.50
N VAL A 104 17.32 17.19 -18.64
CA VAL A 104 18.09 17.39 -17.41
C VAL A 104 19.53 17.85 -17.64
N VAL A 105 20.05 17.69 -18.86
CA VAL A 105 21.42 18.03 -19.24
C VAL A 105 21.64 19.55 -19.38
N SER A 106 20.57 20.34 -19.52
CA SER A 106 20.67 21.79 -19.71
C SER A 106 19.49 22.53 -19.09
N ASP A 107 19.78 23.59 -18.32
CA ASP A 107 18.76 24.44 -17.70
C ASP A 107 17.81 25.05 -18.74
N GLU A 108 18.31 25.40 -19.93
CA GLU A 108 17.48 25.91 -21.02
C GLU A 108 16.48 24.87 -21.51
N LYS A 109 16.94 23.63 -21.72
CA LYS A 109 16.06 22.51 -22.15
C LYS A 109 15.07 22.13 -21.05
N MET A 110 15.49 22.17 -19.80
CA MET A 110 14.63 21.94 -18.64
C MET A 110 13.52 22.99 -18.58
N MET A 111 13.83 24.28 -18.74
CA MET A 111 12.82 25.34 -18.78
C MET A 111 11.88 25.20 -19.97
N GLN A 112 12.39 24.83 -21.14
CA GLN A 112 11.55 24.55 -22.32
C GLN A 112 10.57 23.40 -22.04
N LEU A 113 11.04 22.29 -21.45
CA LEU A 113 10.19 21.16 -21.08
C LEU A 113 9.11 21.58 -20.07
N TRP A 114 9.46 22.38 -19.06
CA TRP A 114 8.49 22.90 -18.08
C TRP A 114 7.38 23.72 -18.73
N ASN A 115 7.71 24.67 -19.59
CA ASN A 115 6.72 25.48 -20.29
C ASN A 115 5.79 24.62 -21.16
N LEU A 116 6.35 23.62 -21.87
CA LEU A 116 5.56 22.68 -22.65
C LEU A 116 4.61 21.84 -21.78
N LEU A 117 5.04 21.42 -20.60
CA LEU A 117 4.18 20.68 -19.67
C LEU A 117 3.02 21.54 -19.16
N ASP A 118 3.25 22.82 -18.85
CA ASP A 118 2.20 23.76 -18.44
C ASP A 118 1.19 23.98 -19.58
N GLU A 119 1.66 24.13 -20.82
CA GLU A 119 0.78 24.21 -22.00
C GLU A 119 -0.05 22.93 -22.20
N ILE A 120 0.55 21.75 -22.02
CA ILE A 120 -0.19 20.49 -22.10
C ILE A 120 -1.22 20.41 -20.96
N GLN A 121 -0.85 20.81 -19.74
CA GLN A 121 -1.73 20.77 -18.58
C GLN A 121 -2.97 21.67 -18.76
N THR A 122 -2.82 22.84 -19.40
CA THR A 122 -3.95 23.73 -19.71
C THR A 122 -4.89 23.18 -20.78
N LYS A 123 -4.38 22.38 -21.73
CA LYS A 123 -5.18 21.76 -22.81
C LYS A 123 -5.89 20.47 -22.41
N VAL A 124 -5.37 19.76 -21.40
CA VAL A 124 -5.91 18.46 -20.94
C VAL A 124 -6.96 18.63 -19.83
N LYS A 125 -7.00 19.79 -19.17
CA LYS A 125 -8.09 20.19 -18.27
C LYS A 125 -9.34 20.57 -19.06
#